data_AF-A0A5A8CUZ8-F1
#
_entry.id   AF-A0A5A8CUZ8-F1
#
_cell.length_a   1.000
_cell.length_b   1.000
_cell.length_c   1.000
_cell.angle_alpha   90.00
_cell.angle_beta   90.00
_cell.angle_gamma   90.00
#
_symmetry.space_group_name_H-M   'P 1'
#
loop_
_entity.id
_entity.type
_entity.pdbx_description
1 polymer ?
#
loop_
_entity_poly.entity_id
_entity_poly.type
_entity_poly.pdbx_seq_one_letter_code
_entity_poly.pdbx_strand_id
1 'polypeptide(L)'
;MATAPSVELASKSAMATDAPKVEGTVKAAKAAYAAEDPELSRAVHDAKAGTVADEKHGGAGSDYIKSIVFGGLDGIITTFAIVAAVAGASLPLEVVLLMGFANLIADAISMGLGDYLSTAAEIDSIMQERKREAWELEQYPEGERQEMIDEYVNNGFEKEDATTIIDTFLKTNPTESSSTSSSSLTT
;
A
#
# COMPACT_ATOMS: atom_id res chain seq x y z
N MET A 1 63.76 -13.96 6.23
CA MET A 1 64.24 -12.83 5.40
C MET A 1 63.75 -13.10 3.98
N ALA A 2 63.15 -12.09 3.36
CA ALA A 2 62.24 -12.10 2.22
C ALA A 2 62.57 -13.03 1.03
N THR A 3 61.53 -13.55 0.37
CA THR A 3 61.19 -13.25 -1.04
C THR A 3 59.94 -14.06 -1.48
N ALA A 4 58.85 -13.36 -1.81
CA ALA A 4 57.87 -13.82 -2.82
C ALA A 4 58.48 -13.53 -4.21
N PRO A 5 58.17 -14.27 -5.29
CA PRO A 5 56.90 -14.18 -6.03
C PRO A 5 56.46 -15.58 -6.57
N SER A 6 55.39 -15.87 -7.30
CA SER A 6 54.69 -15.17 -8.38
C SER A 6 53.26 -15.70 -8.49
N VAL A 7 52.40 -14.80 -8.92
CA VAL A 7 50.97 -14.98 -9.18
C VAL A 7 50.75 -15.82 -10.44
N GLU A 8 50.02 -16.92 -10.33
CA GLU A 8 49.39 -17.59 -11.48
C GLU A 8 47.89 -17.29 -11.47
N LEU A 9 47.55 -16.07 -11.92
CA LEU A 9 46.20 -15.70 -12.32
C LEU A 9 45.91 -16.45 -13.63
N ALA A 10 45.44 -17.69 -13.51
CA ALA A 10 44.80 -18.37 -14.61
C ALA A 10 43.57 -17.56 -15.03
N SER A 11 43.72 -16.86 -16.16
CA SER A 11 42.69 -16.11 -16.84
C SER A 11 41.50 -17.01 -17.17
N LYS A 12 40.42 -16.92 -16.40
CA LYS A 12 39.07 -17.20 -16.89
C LYS A 12 38.50 -15.92 -17.48
N SER A 13 39.03 -15.59 -18.66
CA SER A 13 38.21 -14.92 -19.67
C SER A 13 37.21 -15.95 -20.21
N ALA A 14 36.04 -15.47 -20.63
CA ALA A 14 34.86 -16.22 -21.09
C ALA A 14 33.94 -16.76 -19.98
N MET A 15 33.16 -15.86 -19.41
CA MET A 15 31.71 -15.96 -19.54
C MET A 15 31.16 -14.53 -19.49
N ALA A 16 31.12 -13.90 -20.66
CA ALA A 16 30.00 -13.01 -20.91
C ALA A 16 28.78 -13.92 -20.77
N THR A 17 28.20 -13.95 -19.58
CA THR A 17 26.86 -14.47 -19.42
C THR A 17 26.04 -13.57 -20.34
N ASP A 18 25.57 -14.15 -21.43
CA ASP A 18 24.51 -13.59 -22.24
C ASP A 18 23.31 -13.52 -21.29
N ALA A 19 23.30 -12.47 -20.47
CA ALA A 19 22.24 -12.23 -19.50
C ALA A 19 20.97 -12.28 -20.34
N PRO A 20 20.05 -13.22 -20.05
CA PRO A 20 18.86 -13.36 -20.85
C PRO A 20 18.25 -11.97 -20.94
N LYS A 21 17.93 -11.52 -22.16
CA LYS A 21 17.39 -10.18 -22.37
C LYS A 21 15.97 -10.17 -21.82
N VAL A 22 15.84 -10.07 -20.50
CA VAL A 22 14.57 -10.15 -19.81
C VAL A 22 13.97 -8.76 -19.76
N GLU A 23 12.71 -8.64 -20.11
CA GLU A 23 12.00 -7.37 -19.93
C GLU A 23 11.86 -7.10 -18.43
N GLY A 24 12.19 -5.88 -17.99
CA GLY A 24 12.05 -5.39 -16.61
C GLY A 24 10.60 -5.21 -16.15
N THR A 25 9.75 -6.21 -16.39
CA THR A 25 8.31 -6.17 -16.08
C THR A 25 8.01 -6.87 -14.76
N VAL A 26 6.95 -6.44 -14.09
CA VAL A 26 6.42 -7.08 -12.88
C VAL A 26 6.09 -8.56 -13.13
N LYS A 27 5.66 -8.91 -14.35
CA LYS A 27 5.37 -10.30 -14.73
C LYS A 27 6.65 -11.15 -14.74
N ALA A 28 7.75 -10.61 -15.27
CA ALA A 28 9.05 -11.27 -15.25
C ALA A 28 9.60 -11.39 -13.81
N ALA A 29 9.41 -10.37 -12.97
CA ALA A 29 9.82 -10.41 -11.57
C ALA A 29 9.03 -11.46 -10.78
N LYS A 30 7.71 -11.55 -10.98
CA LYS A 30 6.87 -12.61 -10.40
C LYS A 30 7.24 -14.00 -10.91
N ALA A 31 7.60 -14.13 -12.18
CA ALA A 31 8.07 -15.39 -12.73
C ALA A 31 9.43 -15.81 -12.15
N ALA A 32 10.35 -14.87 -11.94
CA ALA A 32 11.62 -15.09 -11.25
C ALA A 32 11.41 -15.57 -9.81
N TYR A 33 10.51 -14.91 -9.08
CA TYR A 33 10.14 -15.32 -7.72
C TYR A 33 9.49 -16.71 -7.69
N ALA A 34 8.53 -16.98 -8.59
CA ALA A 34 7.86 -18.28 -8.67
C ALA A 34 8.82 -19.43 -9.03
N ALA A 35 9.91 -19.12 -9.72
CA ALA A 35 10.99 -20.05 -10.04
C ALA A 35 12.09 -20.11 -8.96
N GLU A 36 11.99 -19.28 -7.91
CA GLU A 36 13.00 -19.07 -6.87
C GLU A 36 14.41 -18.83 -7.43
N ASP A 37 14.52 -18.16 -8.59
CA ASP A 37 15.79 -17.94 -9.30
C ASP A 37 16.38 -16.55 -8.96
N PRO A 38 17.47 -16.48 -8.17
CA PRO A 38 18.07 -15.22 -7.76
C PRO A 38 18.77 -14.48 -8.91
N GLU A 39 19.27 -15.20 -9.92
CA GLU A 39 19.95 -14.61 -11.08
C GLU A 39 18.94 -14.00 -12.04
N LEU A 40 17.82 -14.69 -12.29
CA LEU A 40 16.71 -14.15 -13.07
C LEU A 40 16.09 -12.91 -12.39
N SER A 41 15.94 -12.96 -11.06
CA SER A 41 15.44 -11.83 -10.27
C SER A 41 16.35 -10.60 -10.42
N ARG A 42 17.66 -10.79 -10.25
CA ARG A 42 18.66 -9.73 -10.47
C ARG A 42 18.61 -9.19 -11.90
N ALA A 43 18.60 -10.05 -12.90
CA ALA A 43 18.54 -9.64 -14.30
C ALA A 43 17.28 -8.81 -14.63
N VAL A 44 16.13 -9.15 -14.04
CA VAL A 44 14.88 -8.38 -14.20
C VAL A 44 14.96 -7.03 -13.49
N HIS A 45 15.56 -6.97 -12.29
CA HIS A 45 15.77 -5.71 -11.55
C HIS A 45 16.77 -4.79 -12.26
N ASP A 46 17.85 -5.35 -12.81
CA ASP A 46 18.86 -4.61 -13.57
C ASP A 46 18.29 -4.09 -14.89
N ALA A 47 17.46 -4.90 -15.58
CA ALA A 47 16.74 -4.48 -16.78
C ALA A 47 15.69 -3.38 -16.53
N LYS A 48 15.31 -3.16 -15.27
CA LYS A 48 14.36 -2.14 -14.81
C LYS A 48 15.06 -0.84 -14.35
N ALA A 49 16.39 -0.84 -14.22
CA ALA A 49 17.16 0.34 -13.83
C ALA A 49 17.04 1.45 -14.88
N GLY A 50 16.21 2.46 -14.59
CA GLY A 50 15.95 3.61 -15.46
C GLY A 50 14.50 3.78 -15.91
N THR A 51 13.63 2.81 -15.65
CA THR A 51 12.17 2.93 -15.88
C THR A 51 11.48 3.06 -14.53
N VAL A 52 10.83 4.21 -14.27
CA VAL A 52 9.95 4.38 -13.11
C VAL A 52 8.76 3.45 -13.32
N ALA A 53 8.81 2.25 -12.73
CA ALA A 53 7.71 1.32 -12.83
C ALA A 53 6.61 1.77 -11.88
N ASP A 54 5.46 2.11 -12.44
CA ASP A 54 4.18 2.13 -11.72
C ASP A 54 3.86 0.69 -11.27
N GLU A 55 4.49 0.26 -10.17
CA GLU A 55 4.23 -1.02 -9.56
C GLU A 55 2.95 -0.94 -8.73
N LYS A 56 1.81 -1.23 -9.35
CA LYS A 56 0.59 -1.50 -8.61
C LYS A 56 0.70 -2.86 -7.92
N HIS A 57 1.19 -2.85 -6.69
CA HIS A 57 1.09 -3.98 -5.78
C HIS A 57 -0.38 -4.16 -5.38
N GLY A 58 -1.01 -5.19 -5.94
CA GLY A 58 -2.45 -5.42 -5.79
C GLY A 58 -3.22 -4.93 -7.02
N GLY A 59 -3.69 -5.86 -7.84
CA GLY A 59 -4.72 -5.50 -8.82
C GLY A 59 -6.00 -5.19 -8.05
N ALA A 60 -6.86 -4.31 -8.56
CA ALA A 60 -8.10 -3.88 -7.90
C ALA A 60 -8.95 -5.00 -7.28
N GLY A 61 -8.80 -6.26 -7.72
CA GLY A 61 -9.40 -7.42 -7.06
C GLY A 61 -8.88 -7.76 -5.65
N SER A 62 -7.64 -7.40 -5.27
CA SER A 62 -7.11 -7.68 -3.91
C SER A 62 -7.90 -6.96 -2.83
N ASP A 63 -8.32 -5.74 -3.12
CA ASP A 63 -8.93 -4.85 -2.14
C ASP A 63 -10.35 -5.30 -1.83
N TYR A 64 -11.04 -5.87 -2.82
CA TYR A 64 -12.40 -6.39 -2.66
C TYR A 64 -12.47 -7.87 -2.28
N ILE A 65 -11.39 -8.66 -2.44
CA ILE A 65 -11.40 -10.09 -2.07
C ILE A 65 -11.78 -10.27 -0.60
N LYS A 66 -11.25 -9.42 0.29
CA LYS A 66 -11.58 -9.48 1.71
C LYS A 66 -13.07 -9.24 1.93
N SER A 67 -13.62 -8.14 1.41
CA SER A 67 -15.05 -7.82 1.57
C SER A 67 -15.96 -8.88 0.94
N ILE A 68 -15.62 -9.43 -0.23
CA ILE A 68 -16.39 -10.49 -0.90
C ILE A 68 -16.42 -11.77 -0.06
N VAL A 69 -15.27 -12.21 0.46
CA VAL A 69 -15.20 -13.42 1.28
C VAL A 69 -15.96 -13.25 2.59
N PHE A 70 -15.78 -12.12 3.27
CA PHE A 70 -16.50 -11.84 4.52
C PHE A 70 -18.01 -11.73 4.28
N GLY A 71 -18.45 -11.01 3.24
CA GLY A 71 -19.87 -10.87 2.93
C GLY A 71 -20.52 -12.15 2.44
N GLY A 72 -19.80 -12.96 1.67
CA GLY A 72 -20.27 -14.27 1.24
C GLY A 72 -20.42 -15.25 2.41
N LEU A 73 -19.45 -15.29 3.32
CA LEU A 73 -19.51 -16.12 4.52
C LEU A 73 -20.63 -15.69 5.47
N ASP A 74 -20.74 -14.39 5.74
CA ASP A 74 -21.79 -13.84 6.60
C ASP A 74 -23.17 -14.19 6.04
N GLY A 75 -23.43 -13.88 4.77
CA GLY A 75 -24.71 -14.16 4.12
C GLY A 75 -25.08 -15.65 4.09
N ILE A 76 -24.12 -16.56 3.94
CA ILE A 76 -24.38 -18.01 4.01
C ILE A 76 -24.74 -18.41 5.45
N ILE A 77 -23.96 -17.95 6.43
CA ILE A 77 -24.11 -18.34 7.84
C ILE A 77 -25.43 -17.78 8.40
N THR A 78 -25.72 -16.50 8.19
CA THR A 78 -26.94 -15.84 8.69
C THR A 78 -28.20 -16.42 8.04
N THR A 79 -28.19 -16.61 6.72
CA THR A 79 -29.32 -17.23 6.01
C THR A 79 -29.54 -18.67 6.47
N PHE A 80 -28.48 -19.46 6.64
CA PHE A 80 -28.60 -20.82 7.16
C PHE A 80 -29.17 -20.84 8.58
N ALA A 81 -28.68 -19.98 9.47
CA ALA A 81 -29.16 -19.88 10.84
C ALA A 81 -30.65 -19.55 10.92
N ILE A 82 -31.12 -18.58 10.11
CA ILE A 82 -32.54 -18.19 10.06
C ILE A 82 -33.39 -19.31 9.48
N VAL A 83 -32.98 -19.92 8.37
CA VAL A 83 -33.72 -21.03 7.76
C VAL A 83 -33.83 -22.20 8.73
N ALA A 84 -32.73 -22.55 9.42
CA ALA A 84 -32.71 -23.62 10.43
C ALA A 84 -33.62 -23.29 11.63
N ALA A 85 -33.63 -22.05 12.10
CA ALA A 85 -34.48 -21.62 13.20
C ALA A 85 -35.98 -21.67 12.83
N VAL A 86 -36.35 -21.14 11.66
CA VAL A 86 -37.74 -21.10 11.18
C VAL A 86 -38.23 -22.52 10.87
N ALA A 87 -37.38 -23.37 10.30
CA ALA A 87 -37.69 -24.79 10.09
C ALA A 87 -37.83 -25.55 11.41
N GLY A 88 -36.95 -25.31 12.39
CA GLY A 88 -37.05 -25.87 13.74
C GLY A 88 -38.33 -25.44 14.47
N ALA A 89 -38.83 -24.24 14.18
CA ALA A 89 -40.12 -23.74 14.68
C ALA A 89 -41.34 -24.33 13.95
N SER A 90 -41.14 -25.24 12.99
CA SER A 90 -42.22 -25.88 12.20
C SER A 90 -43.11 -24.88 11.45
N LEU A 91 -42.55 -23.77 11.00
CA LEU A 91 -43.27 -22.76 10.22
C LEU A 91 -43.43 -23.17 8.74
N PRO A 92 -44.44 -22.63 8.02
CA PRO A 92 -44.65 -22.92 6.60
C PRO A 92 -43.44 -22.55 5.74
N LEU A 93 -43.20 -23.32 4.66
CA LEU A 93 -42.08 -23.10 3.73
C LEU A 93 -42.09 -21.68 3.12
N GLU A 94 -43.27 -21.14 2.84
CA GLU A 94 -43.43 -19.77 2.33
C GLU A 94 -42.82 -18.72 3.27
N VAL A 95 -42.96 -18.94 4.58
CA VAL A 95 -42.39 -18.06 5.62
C VAL A 95 -40.87 -18.21 5.69
N VAL A 96 -40.35 -19.44 5.57
CA VAL A 96 -38.91 -19.72 5.53
C VAL A 96 -38.25 -18.98 4.35
N LEU A 97 -38.82 -19.08 3.16
CA LEU A 97 -38.29 -18.44 1.96
C LEU A 97 -38.35 -16.92 2.07
N LEU A 98 -39.47 -16.37 2.54
CA LEU A 98 -39.62 -14.92 2.72
C LEU A 98 -38.61 -14.37 3.73
N MET A 99 -38.45 -15.03 4.88
CA MET A 99 -37.51 -14.61 5.94
C MET A 99 -36.05 -14.71 5.46
N GLY A 100 -35.67 -15.81 4.81
CA GLY A 100 -34.31 -16.00 4.30
C GLY A 100 -33.93 -14.96 3.24
N PHE A 101 -34.82 -14.71 2.26
CA PHE A 101 -34.56 -13.70 1.23
C PHE A 101 -34.54 -12.27 1.79
N ALA A 102 -35.47 -11.94 2.70
CA ALA A 102 -35.50 -10.62 3.33
C ALA A 102 -34.22 -10.37 4.12
N ASN A 103 -33.75 -11.36 4.89
CA ASN A 103 -32.50 -11.24 5.64
C ASN A 103 -31.29 -11.08 4.73
N LEU A 104 -31.18 -11.89 3.67
CA LEU A 104 -30.07 -11.80 2.72
C LEU A 104 -29.96 -10.40 2.09
N ILE A 105 -31.10 -9.81 1.70
CA ILE A 105 -31.12 -8.45 1.14
C ILE A 105 -30.73 -7.42 2.21
N ALA A 106 -31.22 -7.59 3.44
CA ALA A 106 -30.88 -6.70 4.55
C ALA A 106 -29.37 -6.73 4.86
N ASP A 107 -28.77 -7.92 4.92
CA ASP A 107 -27.34 -8.11 5.17
C ASP A 107 -26.50 -7.47 4.04
N ALA A 108 -26.88 -7.69 2.78
CA ALA A 108 -26.20 -7.10 1.64
C ALA A 108 -26.25 -5.55 1.64
N ILE A 109 -27.40 -4.96 1.97
CA ILE A 109 -27.55 -3.50 2.09
C ILE A 109 -26.72 -2.98 3.27
N SER A 110 -26.80 -3.65 4.42
CA SER A 110 -26.06 -3.27 5.63
C SER A 110 -24.56 -3.23 5.39
N MET A 111 -23.99 -4.31 4.82
CA MET A 111 -22.57 -4.40 4.55
C MET A 111 -22.13 -3.42 3.47
N GLY A 112 -22.90 -3.28 2.38
CA GLY A 112 -22.57 -2.35 1.30
C GLY A 112 -22.62 -0.89 1.72
N LEU A 113 -23.64 -0.50 2.51
CA LEU A 113 -23.75 0.85 3.05
C LEU A 113 -22.71 1.11 4.14
N GLY A 114 -22.41 0.09 4.96
CA GLY A 114 -21.37 0.14 5.99
C GLY A 114 -19.99 0.42 5.40
N ASP A 115 -19.59 -0.32 4.36
CA ASP A 115 -18.31 -0.11 3.68
C ASP A 115 -18.24 1.29 3.06
N TYR A 116 -19.29 1.74 2.37
CA TYR A 116 -19.34 3.09 1.79
C TYR A 116 -19.19 4.19 2.86
N LEU A 117 -19.97 4.08 3.95
CA LEU A 117 -19.93 5.08 5.01
C LEU A 117 -18.61 5.05 5.77
N SER A 118 -18.02 3.87 5.96
CA SER A 118 -16.70 3.71 6.56
C SER A 118 -15.62 4.39 5.72
N THR A 119 -15.59 4.16 4.41
CA THR A 119 -14.64 4.82 3.51
C THR A 119 -14.86 6.33 3.48
N ALA A 120 -16.12 6.80 3.46
CA ALA A 120 -16.42 8.22 3.50
C ALA A 120 -15.94 8.87 4.81
N ALA A 121 -16.13 8.21 5.95
CA ALA A 121 -15.66 8.68 7.25
C ALA A 121 -14.13 8.71 7.35
N GLU A 122 -13.45 7.70 6.80
CA GLU A 122 -11.99 7.67 6.73
C GLU A 122 -11.44 8.83 5.90
N ILE A 123 -12.03 9.10 4.73
CA ILE A 123 -11.65 10.23 3.88
C ILE A 123 -11.87 11.55 4.62
N ASP A 124 -13.00 11.72 5.31
CA ASP A 124 -13.27 12.95 6.06
C ASP A 124 -12.28 13.14 7.22
N SER A 125 -11.94 12.06 7.93
CA SER A 125 -10.92 12.07 8.97
C SER A 125 -9.54 12.47 8.41
N ILE A 126 -9.14 11.91 7.26
CA ILE A 126 -7.87 12.27 6.60
C ILE A 126 -7.88 13.74 6.17
N MET A 127 -9.00 14.25 5.64
CA MET A 127 -9.11 15.65 5.25
C MET A 127 -9.05 16.59 6.45
N GLN A 128 -9.65 16.21 7.58
CA GLN A 128 -9.57 16.97 8.82
C GLN A 128 -8.14 16.99 9.37
N GLU A 129 -7.48 15.83 9.40
CA GLU A 129 -6.11 15.70 9.87
C GLU A 129 -5.15 16.53 9.02
N ARG A 130 -5.29 16.46 7.69
CA ARG A 130 -4.50 17.30 6.76
C ARG A 130 -4.67 18.79 7.01
N LYS A 131 -5.88 19.24 7.35
CA LYS A 131 -6.13 20.66 7.69
C LYS A 131 -5.44 21.05 8.99
N ARG A 132 -5.41 20.15 9.98
CA ARG A 132 -4.70 20.35 11.26
C ARG A 132 -3.20 20.48 11.01
N GLU A 133 -2.59 19.49 10.37
CA GLU A 133 -1.14 19.49 10.06
C GLU A 133 -0.74 20.70 9.20
N ALA A 134 -1.55 21.07 8.20
CA ALA A 134 -1.27 22.25 7.38
C ALA A 134 -1.26 23.56 8.20
N TRP A 135 -2.15 23.66 9.19
CA TRP A 135 -2.17 24.81 10.09
C TRP A 135 -0.96 24.79 11.03
N GLU A 136 -0.59 23.64 11.57
CA GLU A 136 0.59 23.47 12.45
C GLU A 136 1.89 23.82 11.72
N LEU A 137 2.03 23.39 10.45
CA LEU A 137 3.13 23.76 9.57
C LEU A 137 3.25 25.26 9.33
N GLU A 138 2.12 25.98 9.22
CA GLU A 138 2.13 27.44 9.03
C GLU A 138 2.46 28.19 10.33
N GLN A 139 1.97 27.70 11.47
CA GLN A 139 2.14 28.39 12.75
C GLN A 139 3.46 28.06 13.48
N TYR A 140 3.98 26.84 13.35
CA TYR A 140 5.17 26.40 14.07
C TYR A 140 6.08 25.44 13.27
N PRO A 141 6.68 25.92 12.16
CA PRO A 141 7.47 25.08 11.25
C PRO A 141 8.72 24.45 11.91
N GLU A 142 9.33 25.13 12.88
CA GLU A 142 10.49 24.59 13.60
C GLU A 142 10.12 23.39 14.50
N GLY A 143 8.91 23.42 15.07
CA GLY A 143 8.37 22.32 15.86
C GLY A 143 8.09 21.10 14.98
N GLU A 144 7.37 21.31 13.88
CA GLU A 144 7.08 20.27 12.89
C GLU A 144 8.34 19.62 12.31
N ARG A 145 9.36 20.43 12.01
CA ARG A 145 10.67 19.90 11.57
C ARG A 145 11.28 18.98 12.61
N GLN A 146 11.23 19.35 13.90
CA GLN A 146 11.78 18.52 14.97
C GLN A 146 10.96 17.24 15.15
N GLU A 147 9.63 17.31 15.06
CA GLU A 147 8.74 16.16 15.10
C GLU A 147 9.04 15.16 13.97
N MET A 148 9.23 15.63 12.74
CA MET A 148 9.63 14.78 11.62
C MET A 148 10.98 14.09 11.86
N ILE A 149 11.97 14.79 12.44
CA ILE A 149 13.28 14.19 12.76
C ILE A 149 13.10 13.11 13.83
N ASP A 150 12.34 13.40 14.89
CA ASP A 150 12.11 12.47 15.98
C ASP A 150 11.37 11.21 15.49
N GLU A 151 10.43 11.36 14.56
CA GLU A 151 9.72 10.24 13.93
C GLU A 151 10.66 9.35 13.11
N TYR A 152 11.58 9.92 12.34
CA TYR A 152 12.60 9.15 11.61
C TYR A 152 13.57 8.44 12.57
N VAL A 153 13.97 9.09 13.66
CA VAL A 153 14.82 8.47 14.68
C VAL A 153 14.09 7.29 15.35
N ASN A 154 12.79 7.44 15.64
CA ASN A 154 11.96 6.36 16.18
C ASN A 154 11.83 5.18 15.21
N ASN A 155 11.84 5.45 13.91
CA ASN A 155 11.87 4.44 12.85
C ASN A 155 13.25 3.80 12.61
N GLY A 156 14.27 4.17 13.41
CA GLY A 156 15.58 3.53 13.44
C GLY A 156 16.67 4.24 12.64
N PHE A 157 16.42 5.46 12.16
CA PHE A 157 17.44 6.27 11.48
C PHE A 157 18.40 6.92 12.50
N GLU A 158 19.67 7.06 12.13
CA GLU A 158 20.59 7.91 12.87
C GLU A 158 20.15 9.38 12.76
N LYS A 159 20.30 10.15 13.84
CA LYS A 159 19.75 11.51 13.92
C LYS A 159 20.31 12.43 12.83
N GLU A 160 21.60 12.26 12.53
CA GLU A 160 22.33 12.99 11.50
C GLU A 160 21.74 12.73 10.10
N ASP A 161 21.42 11.47 9.79
CA ASP A 161 20.81 11.06 8.52
C ASP A 161 19.37 11.56 8.42
N ALA A 162 18.57 11.37 9.47
CA ALA A 162 17.19 11.86 9.55
C ALA A 162 17.12 13.38 9.31
N THR A 163 18.00 14.14 9.98
CA THR A 163 18.09 15.60 9.82
C THR A 163 18.42 15.98 8.38
N THR A 164 19.40 15.29 7.77
CA THR A 164 19.83 15.55 6.40
C THR A 164 18.70 15.30 5.39
N ILE A 165 17.96 14.21 5.56
CA ILE A 165 16.81 13.86 4.71
C ILE A 165 15.73 14.92 4.81
N ILE A 166 15.30 15.28 6.02
CA ILE A 166 14.24 16.27 6.24
C ILE A 166 14.64 17.65 5.72
N ASP A 167 15.88 18.10 5.96
CA ASP A 167 16.36 19.37 5.44
C ASP A 167 16.41 19.42 3.91
N THR A 168 16.74 18.28 3.29
CA THR A 168 16.71 18.17 1.83
C THR A 168 15.28 18.16 1.30
N PHE A 169 14.36 17.48 2.00
CA PHE A 169 12.94 17.43 1.65
C PHE A 169 12.30 18.82 1.70
N LEU A 170 12.52 19.57 2.78
CA LEU A 170 11.98 20.93 2.93
C LEU A 170 12.57 21.93 1.91
N LYS A 171 13.81 21.72 1.45
CA LYS A 171 14.43 22.55 0.39
C LYS A 171 13.90 22.24 -1.01
N THR A 172 13.57 20.98 -1.28
CA THR A 172 13.13 20.50 -2.61
C THR A 172 11.64 20.62 -2.83
N ASN A 173 10.86 20.49 -1.76
CA ASN A 173 9.44 20.82 -1.72
C ASN A 173 9.24 21.99 -0.75
N PRO A 174 9.66 23.22 -1.12
CA PRO A 174 9.27 24.39 -0.36
C PRO A 174 7.75 24.40 -0.40
N THR A 175 7.15 24.17 0.76
CA THR A 175 5.70 24.04 0.96
C THR A 175 4.95 25.02 0.04
N GLU A 176 3.93 24.53 -0.68
CA GLU A 176 3.05 25.35 -1.53
C GLU A 176 2.40 26.55 -0.78
N SER A 177 2.62 26.67 0.53
CA SER A 177 2.24 27.76 1.41
C SER A 177 2.82 29.13 1.07
N SER A 178 3.81 29.25 0.17
CA SER A 178 4.34 30.57 -0.22
C SER A 178 3.59 31.29 -1.35
N SER A 179 2.51 30.71 -1.91
CA SER A 179 1.83 31.28 -3.11
C SER A 179 0.40 31.81 -2.91
N THR A 180 -0.22 31.72 -1.72
CA THR A 180 -1.56 32.27 -1.48
C THR A 180 -1.60 33.60 -0.72
N SER A 181 -0.45 34.12 -0.29
CA SER A 181 -0.33 35.44 0.35
C SER A 181 0.23 36.50 -0.59
N SER A 182 -0.39 36.70 -1.77
CA SER A 182 -0.28 37.95 -2.54
C SER A 182 -1.25 37.97 -3.74
N SER A 183 -2.54 38.14 -3.48
CA SER A 183 -3.47 38.77 -4.44
C SER A 183 -4.60 39.47 -3.68
N SER A 184 -4.21 40.60 -3.09
CA SER A 184 -4.93 41.89 -3.01
C SER A 184 -6.47 41.91 -2.98
N LEU A 185 -6.98 42.51 -1.89
CA LEU A 185 -8.03 43.54 -1.92
C LEU A 185 -8.01 44.34 -3.24
N THR A 186 -9.10 44.33 -4.01
CA THR A 186 -9.65 45.54 -4.67
C THR A 186 -11.04 45.26 -5.26
N THR A 187 -12.03 46.02 -4.74
CA THR A 187 -13.39 46.30 -5.27
C THR A 187 -14.47 45.24 -5.17
#